data_AF-A0A0D0DKL8-F1
#
_entry.id   AF-A0A0D0DKL8-F1
#
_cell.length_a   1.000
_cell.length_b   1.000
_cell.length_c   1.000
_cell.angle_alpha   90.00
_cell.angle_beta   90.00
_cell.angle_gamma   90.00
#
_symmetry.space_group_name_H-M   'P 1'
#
loop_
_entity.id
_entity.type
_entity.pdbx_description
1 polymer ?
#
loop_
_entity_poly.entity_id
_entity_poly.type
_entity_poly.pdbx_seq_one_letter_code
_entity_poly.pdbx_strand_id
1 'polypeptide(L)'
;MVFHWLFILWLQKELDQYRDRANNSWKQWDRSKVLPHGVPELILGCTEDYGALDFKVMVSLEAIEHIRQLYLKPEHLVFDLIPLTLSHFIQECYHQLGSPPVQRKTIWMVYLELLSLLWQREDITPFLIAIAPDDMQQDEDLPLIGGLQDLPGNDYYMGGVGNGIGLHE
;
A
#
# COMPACT_ATOMS: atom_id res chain seq x y z
N MET A 1 -15.56 -1.03 -8.21
CA MET A 1 -15.60 0.45 -8.15
C MET A 1 -15.89 0.96 -6.74
N VAL A 2 -17.07 0.78 -6.15
CA VAL A 2 -17.33 1.15 -4.73
C VAL A 2 -16.30 0.55 -3.76
N PHE A 3 -15.89 -0.69 -4.07
CA PHE A 3 -14.81 -1.36 -3.36
C PHE A 3 -13.51 -0.54 -3.39
N HIS A 4 -13.06 -0.11 -4.57
CA HIS A 4 -11.85 0.71 -4.72
C HIS A 4 -11.96 2.03 -3.95
N TRP A 5 -13.14 2.67 -3.99
CA TRP A 5 -13.38 3.94 -3.31
C TRP A 5 -13.16 3.81 -1.80
N LEU A 6 -13.73 2.76 -1.21
CA LEU A 6 -13.76 2.59 0.23
C LEU A 6 -12.50 1.87 0.76
N PHE A 7 -12.15 0.74 0.14
CA PHE A 7 -11.11 -0.15 0.66
C PHE A 7 -9.71 0.33 0.35
N ILE A 8 -9.43 0.92 -0.83
CA ILE A 8 -8.07 1.39 -1.13
C ILE A 8 -7.72 2.58 -0.23
N LEU A 9 -8.64 3.53 -0.05
CA LEU A 9 -8.44 4.67 0.85
C LEU A 9 -8.28 4.23 2.31
N TRP A 10 -9.12 3.29 2.76
CA TRP A 10 -8.98 2.73 4.11
C TRP A 10 -7.67 1.97 4.29
N LEU A 11 -7.29 1.12 3.33
CA LEU A 11 -6.06 0.34 3.37
C LEU A 11 -4.83 1.26 3.41
N GLN A 12 -4.81 2.30 2.58
CA GLN A 12 -3.74 3.30 2.61
C GLN A 12 -3.60 3.92 4.00
N LYS A 13 -4.72 4.33 4.60
CA LYS A 13 -4.72 4.89 5.97
C LYS A 13 -4.20 3.90 7.01
N GLU A 14 -4.55 2.61 6.93
CA GLU A 14 -4.04 1.59 7.84
C GLU A 14 -2.54 1.34 7.63
N LEU A 15 -2.07 1.34 6.38
CA LEU A 15 -0.66 1.20 6.04
C LEU A 15 0.17 2.39 6.54
N ASP A 16 -0.35 3.60 6.42
CA ASP A 16 0.29 4.81 6.95
C ASP A 16 0.41 4.73 8.48
N GLN A 17 -0.68 4.34 9.17
CA GLN A 17 -0.63 4.12 10.61
C GLN A 17 0.33 3.00 11.01
N TYR A 18 0.39 1.92 10.22
CA TYR A 18 1.31 0.83 10.46
C TYR A 18 2.76 1.31 10.31
N ARG A 19 3.08 2.03 9.23
CA ARG A 19 4.40 2.64 9.00
C ARG A 19 4.79 3.51 10.20
N ASP A 20 3.90 4.38 10.62
CA ASP A 20 4.17 5.30 11.72
C ASP A 20 4.42 4.53 13.03
N ARG A 21 3.61 3.52 13.35
CA ARG A 21 3.86 2.66 14.52
C ARG A 21 5.16 1.87 14.38
N ALA A 22 5.43 1.28 13.21
CA ALA A 22 6.59 0.44 12.98
C ALA A 22 7.89 1.23 13.09
N ASN A 23 7.91 2.48 12.63
CA ASN A 23 9.08 3.35 12.63
C ASN A 23 9.27 4.11 13.94
N ASN A 24 8.18 4.43 14.65
CA ASN A 24 8.23 5.22 15.89
C ASN A 24 8.14 4.40 17.18
N SER A 25 7.85 3.10 17.11
CA SER A 25 7.85 2.22 18.29
C SER A 25 9.25 1.74 18.64
N TRP A 26 9.50 1.60 19.95
CA TRP A 26 10.68 0.89 20.44
C TRP A 26 10.60 -0.57 20.03
N LYS A 27 11.62 -1.06 19.31
CA LYS A 27 11.74 -2.50 19.04
C LYS A 27 12.13 -3.22 20.33
N GLN A 28 11.59 -4.42 20.52
CA GLN A 28 11.97 -5.26 21.66
C GLN A 28 13.48 -5.50 21.63
N TRP A 29 14.10 -5.31 22.79
CA TRP A 29 15.53 -5.47 22.94
C TRP A 29 15.93 -6.93 22.80
N ASP A 30 16.90 -7.18 21.93
CA ASP A 30 17.44 -8.50 21.65
C ASP A 30 18.95 -8.45 21.80
N ARG A 31 19.46 -9.20 22.78
CA ARG A 31 20.90 -9.27 23.12
C ARG A 31 21.73 -9.92 22.03
N SER A 32 21.12 -10.70 21.15
CA SER A 32 21.81 -11.37 20.04
C SER A 32 22.01 -10.46 18.83
N LYS A 33 21.34 -9.30 18.78
CA LYS A 33 21.41 -8.36 17.67
C LYS A 33 22.48 -7.31 17.92
N VAL A 34 23.39 -7.20 16.95
CA VAL A 34 24.45 -6.18 16.89
C VAL A 34 23.90 -4.81 16.44
N LEU A 35 22.68 -4.77 15.90
CA LEU A 35 22.06 -3.53 15.42
C LEU A 35 21.70 -2.59 16.58
N PRO A 36 21.67 -1.26 16.32
CA PRO A 36 21.32 -0.28 17.35
C PRO A 36 19.92 -0.51 17.90
N HIS A 37 19.77 -0.34 19.21
CA HIS A 37 18.50 -0.53 19.91
C HIS A 37 17.83 0.81 20.20
N GLY A 38 16.53 0.93 19.91
CA GLY A 38 15.80 2.18 20.05
C GLY A 38 14.65 2.30 19.06
N VAL A 39 14.16 3.53 18.90
CA VAL A 39 13.17 3.87 17.87
C VAL A 39 13.87 3.91 16.52
N PRO A 40 13.42 3.14 15.51
CA PRO A 40 14.03 3.16 14.18
C PRO A 40 14.17 4.56 13.58
N GLU A 41 13.13 5.39 13.69
CA GLU A 41 13.14 6.77 13.17
C GLU A 41 14.25 7.61 13.81
N LEU A 42 14.46 7.48 15.13
CA LEU A 42 15.51 8.20 15.86
C LEU A 42 16.90 7.64 15.59
N ILE A 43 17.04 6.30 15.51
CA ILE A 43 18.31 5.66 15.16
C ILE A 43 18.78 6.13 13.79
N LEU A 44 17.86 6.19 12.83
CA LEU A 44 18.17 6.72 11.51
C LEU A 44 18.47 8.21 11.60
N GLY A 45 17.63 9.01 12.27
CA GLY A 45 17.78 10.47 12.36
C GLY A 45 19.05 10.95 13.05
N CYS A 46 19.50 10.24 14.08
CA CYS A 46 20.60 10.62 14.96
C CYS A 46 21.56 9.42 15.18
N THR A 47 22.10 8.85 14.11
CA THR A 47 22.95 7.65 14.16
C THR A 47 24.11 7.75 15.16
N GLU A 48 24.70 8.93 15.30
CA GLU A 48 25.82 9.22 16.22
C GLU A 48 25.47 8.95 17.69
N ASP A 49 24.24 9.31 18.12
CA ASP A 49 23.76 9.10 19.49
C ASP A 49 23.61 7.61 19.85
N TYR A 50 23.50 6.76 18.82
CA TYR A 50 23.37 5.32 18.94
C TYR A 50 24.66 4.55 18.59
N GLY A 51 25.77 5.26 18.42
CA GLY A 51 27.07 4.65 18.08
C GLY A 51 27.10 3.97 16.72
N ALA A 52 26.22 4.38 15.80
CA ALA A 52 26.09 3.83 14.46
C ALA A 52 26.69 4.76 13.40
N LEU A 53 27.14 4.20 12.29
CA LEU A 53 27.54 4.97 11.11
C LEU A 53 26.31 5.29 10.26
N ASP A 54 26.24 6.51 9.71
CA ASP A 54 25.20 6.88 8.77
C ASP A 54 25.57 6.47 7.33
N PHE A 55 24.73 5.62 6.73
CA PHE A 55 24.85 5.18 5.34
C PHE A 55 23.67 5.63 4.48
N LYS A 56 22.90 6.63 4.93
CA LYS A 56 21.74 7.14 4.18
C LYS A 56 22.15 7.70 2.82
N VAL A 57 21.43 7.26 1.79
CA VAL A 57 21.45 7.89 0.48
C VAL A 57 20.38 8.99 0.47
N MET A 58 20.81 10.23 0.57
CA MET A 58 19.91 11.38 0.51
C MET A 58 19.45 11.59 -0.93
N VAL A 59 18.16 11.40 -1.17
CA VAL A 59 17.52 11.73 -2.45
C VAL A 59 16.83 13.08 -2.31
N SER A 60 17.14 14.03 -3.20
CA SER A 60 16.49 15.33 -3.17
C SER A 60 15.03 15.22 -3.60
N LEU A 61 14.14 15.98 -2.94
CA LEU A 61 12.73 16.06 -3.30
C LEU A 61 12.55 16.54 -4.75
N GLU A 62 13.42 17.45 -5.20
CA GLU A 62 13.43 17.93 -6.58
C GLU A 62 13.74 16.81 -7.59
N ALA A 63 14.66 15.89 -7.28
CA ALA A 63 14.95 14.76 -8.14
C ALA A 63 13.76 13.79 -8.22
N ILE A 64 13.08 13.53 -7.09
CA ILE A 64 11.87 12.71 -7.06
C ILE A 64 10.77 13.35 -7.91
N GLU A 65 10.56 14.66 -7.75
CA GLU A 65 9.54 15.39 -8.52
C GLU A 65 9.88 15.41 -10.02
N HIS A 66 11.16 15.61 -10.37
CA HIS A 66 11.61 15.55 -11.75
C HIS A 66 11.35 14.19 -12.39
N ILE A 67 11.71 13.09 -11.71
CA ILE A 67 11.43 11.72 -12.15
C ILE A 67 9.92 11.50 -12.28
N ARG A 68 9.13 12.03 -11.33
CA ARG A 68 7.68 11.96 -11.37
C ARG A 68 7.14 12.63 -12.64
N GLN A 69 7.57 13.84 -12.97
CA GLN A 69 7.13 14.51 -14.19
C GLN A 69 7.63 13.84 -15.48
N LEU A 70 8.82 13.23 -15.42
CA LEU A 70 9.43 12.55 -16.57
C LEU A 70 8.69 11.26 -16.94
N TYR A 71 8.28 10.47 -15.94
CA TYR A 71 7.72 9.13 -16.15
C TYR A 71 6.22 9.03 -15.87
N LEU A 72 5.68 9.81 -14.92
CA LEU A 72 4.25 9.84 -14.66
C LEU A 72 3.60 10.94 -15.49
N LYS A 73 2.83 10.53 -16.49
CA LYS A 73 1.88 11.44 -17.15
C LYS A 73 0.74 11.74 -16.15
N PRO A 74 0.52 12.99 -15.72
CA PRO A 74 -0.50 13.30 -14.71
C PRO A 74 -1.93 12.98 -15.18
N GLU A 75 -2.16 12.91 -16.48
CA GLU A 75 -3.43 12.55 -17.11
C GLU A 75 -3.61 11.03 -17.29
N HIS A 76 -2.70 10.22 -16.74
CA HIS A 76 -2.79 8.77 -16.91
C HIS A 76 -3.92 8.20 -16.06
N LEU A 77 -4.83 7.46 -16.69
CA LEU A 77 -6.03 6.86 -16.07
C LEU A 77 -5.72 5.94 -14.87
N VAL A 78 -4.49 5.46 -14.73
CA VAL A 78 -4.05 4.67 -13.56
C VAL A 78 -4.14 5.46 -12.24
N PHE A 79 -4.10 6.80 -12.30
CA PHE A 79 -4.28 7.64 -11.12
C PHE A 79 -5.75 7.86 -10.77
N ASP A 80 -6.65 7.60 -11.71
CA ASP A 80 -8.09 7.63 -11.48
C ASP A 80 -8.52 6.28 -10.89
N LEU A 81 -8.46 6.16 -9.56
CA LEU A 81 -8.97 4.99 -8.84
C LEU A 81 -10.42 4.67 -9.24
N ILE A 82 -11.20 5.72 -9.50
CA ILE A 82 -12.58 5.70 -10.00
C ILE A 82 -12.82 6.98 -10.80
N PRO A 83 -13.62 6.95 -11.89
CA PRO A 83 -14.09 8.15 -12.56
C PRO A 83 -14.71 9.17 -11.59
N LEU A 84 -14.35 10.45 -11.77
CA LEU A 84 -14.75 11.54 -10.88
C LEU A 84 -16.27 11.63 -10.69
N THR A 85 -17.04 11.42 -11.75
CA THR A 85 -18.51 11.42 -11.74
C THR A 85 -19.07 10.35 -10.79
N LEU A 86 -18.52 9.13 -10.84
CA LEU A 86 -18.91 8.04 -9.97
C LEU A 86 -18.45 8.27 -8.52
N SER A 87 -17.28 8.88 -8.32
CA SER A 87 -16.82 9.27 -6.98
C SER A 87 -17.78 10.25 -6.30
N HIS A 88 -18.23 11.30 -7.00
CA HIS A 88 -19.22 12.23 -6.48
C HIS A 88 -20.53 11.54 -6.10
N PHE A 89 -20.98 10.59 -6.94
CA PHE A 89 -22.20 9.84 -6.68
C PHE A 89 -22.08 8.95 -5.42
N ILE A 90 -20.98 8.18 -5.30
CA ILE A 90 -20.72 7.36 -4.11
C ILE A 90 -20.64 8.24 -2.87
N GLN A 91 -20.00 9.41 -2.98
CA GLN A 91 -19.89 10.35 -1.88
C GLN A 91 -21.26 10.88 -1.45
N GLU A 92 -22.17 11.17 -2.37
CA GLU A 92 -23.53 11.58 -2.02
C GLU A 92 -24.28 10.47 -1.25
N CYS A 93 -24.21 9.23 -1.73
CA CYS A 93 -24.77 8.08 -1.01
C CYS A 93 -24.13 7.90 0.38
N TYR A 94 -22.83 8.13 0.51
CA TYR A 94 -22.14 8.06 1.79
C TYR A 94 -22.58 9.15 2.78
N HIS A 95 -22.88 10.36 2.29
CA HIS A 95 -23.47 11.42 3.12
C HIS A 95 -24.89 11.07 3.55
N GLN A 96 -25.68 10.43 2.69
CA GLN A 96 -27.04 9.97 3.03
C GLN A 96 -27.05 8.91 4.14
N LEU A 97 -25.99 8.08 4.23
CA LEU A 97 -25.77 7.15 5.34
C LEU A 97 -25.32 7.83 6.65
N GLY A 98 -25.14 9.15 6.66
CA GLY A 98 -24.62 9.88 7.81
C GLY A 98 -23.11 9.81 7.98
N SER A 99 -22.36 9.46 6.92
CA SER A 99 -20.89 9.36 6.92
C SER A 99 -20.34 8.48 8.06
N PRO A 100 -20.75 7.20 8.13
CA PRO A 100 -20.35 6.30 9.20
C PRO A 100 -18.83 6.08 9.23
N PRO A 101 -18.19 6.03 10.41
CA PRO A 101 -16.74 5.90 10.51
C PRO A 101 -16.26 4.56 9.90
N VAL A 102 -15.33 4.65 8.96
CA VAL A 102 -14.73 3.48 8.28
C VAL A 102 -13.57 2.94 9.12
N GLN A 103 -13.81 1.81 9.79
CA GLN A 103 -12.84 1.09 10.60
C GLN A 103 -12.84 -0.38 10.18
N ARG A 104 -11.81 -1.16 10.57
CA ARG A 104 -11.71 -2.59 10.24
C ARG A 104 -12.99 -3.40 10.52
N LYS A 105 -13.73 -3.08 11.59
CA LYS A 105 -14.97 -3.79 11.97
C LYS A 105 -16.21 -3.29 11.24
N THR A 106 -16.21 -2.04 10.78
CA THR A 106 -17.39 -1.36 10.21
C THR A 106 -17.33 -1.25 8.70
N ILE A 107 -16.13 -1.28 8.10
CA ILE A 107 -15.90 -1.07 6.68
C ILE A 107 -16.77 -1.97 5.80
N TRP A 108 -16.94 -3.22 6.20
CA TRP A 108 -17.69 -4.18 5.40
C TRP A 108 -19.20 -3.90 5.44
N MET A 109 -19.72 -3.44 6.59
CA MET A 109 -21.11 -2.99 6.70
C MET A 109 -21.34 -1.71 5.89
N VAL A 110 -20.46 -0.72 6.04
CA VAL A 110 -20.53 0.54 5.28
C VAL A 110 -20.51 0.28 3.77
N TYR A 111 -19.70 -0.66 3.31
CA TYR A 111 -19.70 -1.07 1.90
C TYR A 111 -21.06 -1.64 1.47
N LEU A 112 -21.64 -2.56 2.24
CA LEU A 112 -22.90 -3.22 1.87
C LEU A 112 -24.06 -2.21 1.87
N GLU A 113 -24.08 -1.31 2.85
CA GLU A 113 -25.05 -0.21 2.91
C GLU A 113 -24.91 0.72 1.70
N LEU A 114 -23.68 1.14 1.37
CA LEU A 114 -23.41 1.91 0.16
C LEU A 114 -23.86 1.16 -1.10
N LEU A 115 -23.50 -0.10 -1.24
CA LEU A 115 -23.86 -0.91 -2.40
C LEU A 115 -25.39 -1.02 -2.55
N SER A 116 -26.11 -1.23 -1.45
CA SER A 116 -27.57 -1.31 -1.47
C SER A 116 -28.23 0.01 -1.87
N LEU A 117 -27.75 1.15 -1.38
CA LEU A 117 -28.24 2.48 -1.80
C LEU A 117 -27.95 2.74 -3.28
N LEU A 118 -26.78 2.32 -3.75
CA LEU A 118 -26.40 2.46 -5.14
C LEU A 118 -27.31 1.62 -6.04
N TRP A 119 -27.63 0.38 -5.67
CA TRP A 119 -28.56 -0.46 -6.44
C TRP A 119 -30.01 0.01 -6.45
N GLN A 120 -30.42 0.82 -5.47
CA GLN A 120 -31.75 1.45 -5.47
C GLN A 120 -31.85 2.64 -6.43
N ARG A 121 -30.73 3.12 -6.98
CA ARG A 121 -30.70 4.24 -7.93
C ARG A 121 -30.66 3.69 -9.35
N GLU A 122 -31.72 3.95 -10.12
CA GLU A 122 -31.86 3.51 -11.52
C GLU A 122 -30.75 4.07 -12.45
N ASP A 123 -30.12 5.18 -12.07
CA ASP A 123 -29.12 5.92 -12.85
C ASP A 123 -27.70 5.31 -12.85
N ILE A 124 -27.43 4.29 -12.04
CA ILE A 124 -26.07 3.71 -11.89
C ILE A 124 -25.80 2.58 -12.88
N THR A 125 -26.87 1.99 -13.42
CA THR A 125 -26.85 0.85 -14.34
C THR A 125 -25.86 1.01 -15.51
N PRO A 126 -25.71 2.19 -16.16
CA PRO A 126 -24.70 2.39 -17.21
C PRO A 126 -23.26 2.30 -16.72
N PHE A 127 -22.97 2.80 -15.51
CA PHE A 127 -21.62 2.84 -14.92
C PHE A 127 -21.17 1.48 -14.39
N LEU A 128 -22.11 0.64 -13.91
CA LEU A 128 -21.79 -0.71 -13.46
C LEU A 128 -21.69 -1.71 -14.63
N ILE A 129 -22.48 -1.53 -15.70
CA ILE A 129 -22.44 -2.40 -16.88
C ILE A 129 -21.23 -2.11 -17.76
N ALA A 130 -20.84 -0.84 -17.95
CA ALA A 130 -19.63 -0.49 -18.71
C ALA A 130 -18.31 -0.99 -18.07
N ILE A 131 -18.38 -1.53 -16.85
CA ILE A 131 -17.25 -1.99 -16.04
C ILE A 131 -17.47 -3.45 -15.58
N ALA A 132 -18.55 -4.11 -16.03
CA ALA A 132 -18.59 -5.57 -15.99
C ALA A 132 -17.34 -6.08 -16.72
N PRO A 133 -16.70 -7.16 -16.25
CA PRO A 133 -15.43 -7.63 -16.79
C PRO A 133 -15.67 -8.24 -18.18
N ASP A 134 -15.79 -7.39 -19.19
CA ASP A 134 -15.49 -7.76 -20.57
C ASP A 134 -13.97 -7.86 -20.78
N ASP A 135 -13.20 -7.32 -19.82
CA ASP A 135 -11.78 -7.61 -19.64
C ASP A 135 -11.58 -8.78 -18.65
N MET A 136 -12.15 -9.95 -18.97
CA MET A 136 -11.29 -11.14 -19.03
C MET A 136 -10.52 -11.07 -20.36
N GLN A 137 -9.84 -9.95 -20.60
CA GLN A 137 -8.67 -9.97 -21.46
C GLN A 137 -7.88 -11.14 -20.91
N GLN A 138 -7.73 -12.15 -21.78
CA GLN A 138 -6.93 -13.32 -21.54
C GLN A 138 -5.77 -12.89 -20.67
N ASP A 139 -5.53 -13.60 -19.57
CA ASP A 139 -4.21 -13.57 -18.95
C ASP A 139 -3.24 -13.81 -20.11
N GLU A 140 -2.76 -12.73 -20.74
CA GLU A 140 -1.61 -12.81 -21.61
C GLU A 140 -0.56 -13.19 -20.59
N ASP A 141 -0.22 -14.47 -20.60
CA ASP A 141 0.91 -15.03 -19.89
C ASP A 141 2.09 -14.13 -20.21
N LEU A 142 2.29 -13.11 -19.38
CA LEU A 142 3.40 -12.18 -19.49
C LEU A 142 4.62 -13.08 -19.35
N PRO A 143 5.39 -13.30 -20.44
CA PRO A 143 6.49 -14.23 -20.39
C PRO A 143 7.42 -13.73 -19.30
N LEU A 144 7.71 -14.60 -18.32
CA LEU A 144 8.67 -14.34 -17.26
C LEU A 144 9.91 -13.71 -17.90
N ILE A 145 10.35 -12.56 -17.38
CA ILE A 145 11.58 -11.90 -17.84
C ILE A 145 12.68 -12.97 -17.80
N GLY A 146 13.31 -13.23 -18.95
CA GLY A 146 14.27 -14.31 -19.10
C GLY A 146 15.33 -14.26 -18.00
N GLY A 147 15.40 -15.32 -17.19
CA GLY A 147 16.29 -15.41 -16.03
C GLY A 147 15.60 -15.39 -14.65
N LEU A 148 14.30 -15.09 -14.58
CA LEU A 148 13.50 -15.27 -13.37
C LEU A 148 12.96 -16.70 -13.30
N GLN A 149 13.52 -17.51 -12.41
CA GLN A 149 12.97 -18.81 -12.02
C GLN A 149 11.86 -18.60 -10.99
N ASP A 150 10.91 -19.54 -10.92
CA ASP A 150 9.92 -19.57 -9.85
C ASP A 150 10.60 -19.52 -8.48
N LEU A 151 10.00 -18.78 -7.54
CA LEU A 151 10.47 -18.75 -6.16
C LEU A 151 10.51 -20.19 -5.63
N PRO A 152 11.66 -20.67 -5.12
CA PRO A 152 11.71 -21.98 -4.49
C PRO A 152 10.69 -22.00 -3.34
N GLY A 153 9.94 -23.10 -3.25
CA GLY A 153 8.94 -23.30 -2.21
C GLY A 153 9.49 -23.05 -0.81
N ASN A 154 8.55 -22.84 0.13
CA ASN A 154 8.65 -22.32 1.50
C ASN A 154 9.80 -22.84 2.42
N ASP A 155 10.64 -23.75 1.95
CA ASP A 155 11.77 -24.36 2.65
C ASP A 155 13.12 -23.69 2.32
N TYR A 156 13.14 -22.66 1.47
CA TYR A 156 14.38 -21.97 1.10
C TYR A 156 14.69 -20.80 2.04
N TYR A 157 15.67 -21.01 2.92
CA TYR A 157 16.22 -20.00 3.82
C TYR A 157 16.94 -18.89 3.04
N MET A 158 16.33 -17.70 2.97
CA MET A 158 16.83 -16.53 2.20
C MET A 158 17.89 -15.68 2.94
N GLY A 159 18.70 -16.29 3.80
CA GLY A 159 19.99 -15.73 4.19
C GLY A 159 20.08 -14.99 5.53
N GLY A 160 21.22 -15.24 6.17
CA GLY A 160 21.97 -14.42 7.12
C GLY A 160 23.46 -14.67 6.81
N VAL A 161 24.39 -13.82 7.28
CA VAL A 161 25.83 -14.01 7.00
C VAL A 161 26.27 -15.40 7.48
N GLY A 162 26.70 -16.25 6.53
CA GLY A 162 27.25 -17.59 6.81
C GLY A 162 26.27 -18.68 7.23
N ASN A 163 25.05 -18.77 6.67
CA ASN A 163 24.05 -19.78 7.09
C ASN A 163 23.74 -19.77 8.61
N GLY A 164 23.93 -18.62 9.28
CA GLY A 164 23.79 -18.51 10.74
C GLY A 164 24.98 -19.02 11.55
N ILE A 165 26.13 -19.32 10.92
CA ILE A 165 27.32 -19.86 11.60
C ILE A 165 28.23 -18.74 12.16
N GLY A 166 28.01 -17.48 11.78
CA GLY A 166 28.86 -16.36 12.23
C GLY A 166 30.29 -16.44 11.66
N LEU A 167 31.10 -15.41 11.92
CA LEU A 167 32.52 -15.41 11.58
C LEU A 167 33.24 -16.32 12.60
N HIS A 168 33.79 -17.44 12.12
CA HIS A 168 34.76 -18.21 12.90
C HIS A 168 36.03 -17.37 13.06
N GLU A 169 36.49 -17.23 14.31
CA GLU A 169 37.84 -16.72 14.65
C GLU A 169 38.94 -17.54 13.98
#